data_AF-A0A6P3GZA7-F1
#
_entry.id   AF-A0A6P3GZA7-F1
#
_cell.length_a   1.000
_cell.length_b   1.000
_cell.length_c   1.000
_cell.angle_alpha   90.00
_cell.angle_beta   90.00
_cell.angle_gamma   90.00
#
_symmetry.space_group_name_H-M   'P 1'
#
loop_
_entity.id
_entity.type
_entity.pdbx_description
1 polymer ?
#
loop_
_entity_poly.entity_id
_entity_poly.type
_entity_poly.pdbx_seq_one_letter_code
_entity_poly.pdbx_strand_id
1 'polypeptide(L)'
;MLSCFFERVQNLRENVESVPVQYTIQNLIQGVDEMLEAPRDLETLPNSEQHLVASNLLTGLETVLRGLSKSLNNESLHFSSPSGTEMSLKALDKEDKKVTLIQNNIKMILIWDAVHESNDSGPIVVGLVSIPGIEKLLDKVPLVVDAEEQAVPHETHGELLQEVPPILLSDVISVFISNSNTQNLSSPVKFVFKHSRTSETKGKVHCVFWEQGQNGSGHWATRGCRMMDNRDDSTTCQCTHFSSFAVLMAYYNMQVTPLRGAAFNIFMWNKF
;
A
#
# COMPACT_ATOMS: atom_id res chain seq x y z
N MET A 1 22.00 11.47 -8.23
CA MET A 1 21.19 10.24 -8.14
C MET A 1 19.82 10.39 -8.82
N LEU A 2 18.98 11.36 -8.45
CA LEU A 2 17.72 11.66 -9.18
C LEU A 2 17.94 11.92 -10.67
N SER A 3 18.99 12.65 -11.04
CA SER A 3 19.37 12.86 -12.44
C SER A 3 19.66 11.56 -13.18
N CYS A 4 20.42 10.62 -12.60
CA CYS A 4 20.69 9.31 -13.19
C CYS A 4 19.44 8.42 -13.28
N PHE A 5 18.54 8.51 -12.30
CA PHE A 5 17.25 7.81 -12.35
C PHE A 5 16.40 8.36 -13.50
N PHE A 6 16.24 9.69 -13.61
CA PHE A 6 15.50 10.31 -14.71
C PHE A 6 16.16 10.08 -16.07
N GLU A 7 17.49 10.08 -16.14
CA GLU A 7 18.25 9.78 -17.35
C GLU A 7 18.07 8.31 -17.77
N ARG A 8 18.05 7.36 -16.82
CA ARG A 8 17.68 5.95 -17.10
C ARG A 8 16.23 5.81 -17.52
N VAL A 9 15.29 6.47 -16.86
CA VAL A 9 13.85 6.46 -17.24
C VAL A 9 13.65 7.05 -18.65
N GLN A 10 14.38 8.11 -19.00
CA GLN A 10 14.38 8.66 -20.36
C GLN A 10 15.01 7.69 -21.36
N ASN A 11 16.13 7.05 -21.03
CA ASN A 11 16.76 6.03 -21.88
C ASN A 11 15.86 4.81 -22.10
N LEU A 12 15.07 4.41 -21.09
CA LEU A 12 14.05 3.36 -21.23
C LEU A 12 12.91 3.78 -22.18
N ARG A 13 12.57 5.07 -22.23
CA ARG A 13 11.57 5.63 -23.16
C ARG A 13 12.08 5.70 -24.60
N GLU A 14 13.38 5.89 -24.81
CA GLU A 14 13.99 5.99 -26.14
C GLU A 14 14.28 4.62 -26.79
N ASN A 15 14.43 3.55 -26.01
CA ASN A 15 14.80 2.21 -26.51
C ASN A 15 13.64 1.21 -26.66
N VAL A 16 12.39 1.67 -26.68
CA VAL A 16 11.18 0.83 -26.66
C VAL A 16 11.04 -0.06 -27.92
N GLU A 17 11.76 0.22 -29.01
CA GLU A 17 11.59 -0.51 -30.28
C GLU A 17 12.48 -1.75 -30.48
N SER A 18 13.42 -2.09 -29.57
CA SER A 18 14.31 -3.28 -29.78
C SER A 18 14.61 -4.16 -28.55
N VAL A 19 14.10 -3.82 -27.36
CA VAL A 19 14.42 -4.53 -26.11
C VAL A 19 13.21 -5.33 -25.62
N PRO A 20 13.37 -6.61 -25.19
CA PRO A 20 12.26 -7.37 -24.60
C PRO A 20 11.65 -6.64 -23.39
N VAL A 21 10.32 -6.52 -23.35
CA VAL A 21 9.58 -5.82 -22.29
C VAL A 21 9.96 -6.29 -20.88
N GLN A 22 10.24 -7.59 -20.73
CA GLN A 22 10.71 -8.17 -19.47
C GLN A 22 12.02 -7.53 -18.99
N TYR A 23 12.98 -7.30 -19.89
CA TYR A 23 14.26 -6.67 -19.55
C TYR A 23 14.06 -5.19 -19.15
N THR A 24 13.15 -4.49 -19.83
CA THR A 24 12.75 -3.12 -19.47
C THR A 24 12.16 -3.06 -18.06
N ILE A 25 11.28 -4.00 -17.70
CA ILE A 25 10.71 -4.13 -16.35
C ILE A 25 11.83 -4.40 -15.32
N GLN A 26 12.75 -5.33 -15.61
CA GLN A 26 13.85 -5.65 -14.71
C GLN A 26 14.73 -4.43 -14.42
N ASN A 27 15.12 -3.68 -15.45
CA ASN A 27 15.93 -2.46 -15.28
C ASN A 27 15.20 -1.38 -14.51
N LEU A 28 13.88 -1.24 -14.73
CA LEU A 28 13.06 -0.29 -13.99
C LEU A 28 13.08 -0.62 -12.49
N ILE A 29 12.82 -1.88 -12.13
CA ILE A 29 12.81 -2.30 -10.74
C ILE A 29 14.20 -2.14 -10.11
N GLN A 30 15.26 -2.54 -10.81
CA GLN A 30 16.64 -2.35 -10.33
C GLN A 30 16.96 -0.86 -10.10
N GLY A 31 16.45 0.04 -10.95
CA GLY A 31 16.60 1.48 -10.76
C GLY A 31 15.84 2.02 -9.55
N VAL A 32 14.68 1.45 -9.23
CA VAL A 32 13.94 1.76 -7.99
C VAL A 32 14.74 1.31 -6.77
N ASP A 33 15.28 0.09 -6.80
CA ASP A 33 16.09 -0.45 -5.70
C ASP A 33 17.34 0.39 -5.43
N GLU A 34 18.10 0.74 -6.48
CA GLU A 34 19.28 1.59 -6.33
C GLU A 34 18.93 2.95 -5.71
N MET A 35 17.76 3.50 -6.03
CA MET A 35 17.28 4.76 -5.44
C MET A 35 16.94 4.62 -3.95
N LEU A 36 16.43 3.47 -3.52
CA LEU A 36 15.99 3.20 -2.14
C LEU A 36 17.08 2.59 -1.23
N GLU A 37 18.12 1.98 -1.81
CA GLU A 37 19.26 1.36 -1.09
C GLU A 37 20.26 2.40 -0.55
N ALA A 38 20.52 3.48 -1.29
CA ALA A 38 21.44 4.54 -0.90
C ALA A 38 20.74 5.89 -0.64
N PRO A 39 19.73 5.95 0.23
CA PRO A 39 18.88 7.11 0.35
C PRO A 39 19.54 8.22 1.17
N ARG A 40 20.86 8.24 1.45
CA ARG A 40 21.46 9.27 2.33
C ARG A 40 21.08 10.69 1.90
N ASP A 41 21.10 10.96 0.60
CA ASP A 41 20.66 12.26 0.08
C ASP A 41 19.14 12.46 0.27
N LEU A 42 18.34 11.40 0.12
CA LEU A 42 16.87 11.43 0.25
C LEU A 42 16.40 11.53 1.72
N GLU A 43 17.05 10.83 2.65
CA GLU A 43 16.78 10.83 4.09
C GLU A 43 17.16 12.16 4.74
N THR A 44 18.08 12.93 4.13
CA THR A 44 18.42 14.28 4.59
C THR A 44 17.41 15.34 4.18
N LEU A 45 16.50 15.03 3.24
CA LEU A 45 15.48 15.97 2.80
C LEU A 45 14.46 16.23 3.92
N PRO A 46 13.80 17.41 3.94
CA PRO A 46 12.63 17.62 4.76
C PRO A 46 11.54 16.58 4.47
N ASN A 47 10.79 16.15 5.49
CA ASN A 47 9.72 15.16 5.33
C ASN A 47 8.75 15.48 4.19
N SER A 48 8.40 16.75 3.99
CA SER A 48 7.53 17.17 2.88
C SER A 48 8.09 16.82 1.50
N GLU A 49 9.40 16.93 1.32
CA GLU A 49 10.08 16.56 0.08
C GLU A 49 10.20 15.03 -0.05
N GLN A 50 10.47 14.33 1.06
CA GLN A 50 10.47 12.86 1.07
C GLN A 50 9.10 12.30 0.67
N HIS A 51 8.01 12.82 1.25
CA HIS A 51 6.64 12.41 0.94
C HIS A 51 6.28 12.68 -0.52
N LEU A 52 6.78 13.78 -1.09
CA LEU A 52 6.63 14.10 -2.51
C LEU A 52 7.39 13.11 -3.40
N VAL A 53 8.64 12.76 -3.05
CA VAL A 53 9.42 11.74 -3.77
C VAL A 53 8.71 10.39 -3.73
N ALA A 54 8.25 9.96 -2.55
CA ALA A 54 7.52 8.71 -2.40
C ALA A 54 6.23 8.69 -3.23
N SER A 55 5.45 9.79 -3.21
CA SER A 55 4.22 9.90 -4.03
C SER A 55 4.51 9.79 -5.52
N ASN A 56 5.55 10.47 -6.01
CA ASN A 56 5.93 10.41 -7.41
C ASN A 56 6.47 9.03 -7.80
N LEU A 57 7.20 8.36 -6.89
CA LEU A 57 7.67 7.00 -7.11
C LEU A 57 6.51 6.02 -7.24
N LEU A 58 5.57 6.02 -6.30
CA LEU A 58 4.41 5.11 -6.30
C LEU A 58 3.57 5.29 -7.58
N THR A 59 3.17 6.52 -7.88
CA THR A 59 2.32 6.84 -9.04
C THR A 59 3.06 6.66 -10.37
N GLY A 60 4.35 7.05 -10.41
CA GLY A 60 5.20 6.91 -11.58
C GLY A 60 5.46 5.45 -11.93
N LEU A 61 5.81 4.63 -10.93
CA LEU A 61 6.04 3.21 -11.10
C LEU A 61 4.76 2.49 -11.55
N GLU A 62 3.62 2.78 -10.92
CA GLU A 62 2.31 2.25 -11.34
C GLU A 62 2.01 2.59 -12.82
N THR A 63 2.27 3.84 -13.22
CA THR A 63 2.04 4.32 -14.60
C THR A 63 2.92 3.59 -15.61
N VAL A 64 4.22 3.48 -15.33
CA VAL A 64 5.18 2.82 -16.23
C VAL A 64 4.88 1.33 -16.33
N LEU A 65 4.65 0.64 -15.20
CA LEU A 65 4.34 -0.79 -15.18
C LEU A 65 3.02 -1.09 -15.90
N ARG A 66 2.01 -0.24 -15.73
CA ARG A 66 0.76 -0.32 -16.49
C ARG A 66 1.02 -0.23 -17.99
N GLY A 67 1.81 0.75 -18.43
CA GLY A 67 2.16 0.92 -19.85
C GLY A 67 2.89 -0.30 -20.42
N LEU A 68 3.92 -0.78 -19.73
CA LEU A 68 4.71 -1.95 -20.13
C LEU A 68 3.86 -3.23 -20.16
N SER A 69 2.90 -3.37 -19.22
CA SER A 69 2.04 -4.55 -19.14
C SER A 69 1.17 -4.75 -20.37
N LYS A 70 0.80 -3.68 -21.08
CA LYS A 70 0.00 -3.75 -22.32
C LYS A 70 0.76 -4.41 -23.47
N SER A 71 2.08 -4.44 -23.41
CA SER A 71 2.95 -5.03 -24.43
C SER A 71 3.32 -6.49 -24.13
N LEU A 72 2.80 -7.07 -23.04
CA LEU A 72 3.04 -8.46 -22.67
C LEU A 72 2.05 -9.39 -23.40
N ASN A 73 2.57 -10.43 -24.05
CA ASN A 73 1.79 -11.37 -24.86
C ASN A 73 1.11 -12.44 -23.98
N ASN A 74 0.24 -12.03 -23.06
CA ASN A 74 -0.45 -12.92 -22.10
C ASN A 74 0.45 -13.70 -21.14
N GLU A 75 1.72 -13.33 -21.03
CA GLU A 75 2.66 -14.02 -20.16
C GLU A 75 2.49 -13.58 -18.70
N SER A 76 2.54 -14.54 -17.78
CA SER A 76 2.73 -14.25 -16.36
C SER A 76 4.21 -14.05 -16.08
N LEU A 77 4.56 -12.95 -15.41
CA LEU A 77 5.93 -12.69 -14.99
C LEU A 77 6.01 -12.61 -13.47
N HIS A 78 7.08 -13.17 -12.92
CA HIS A 78 7.49 -12.99 -11.55
C HIS A 78 8.94 -12.51 -11.55
N PHE A 79 9.21 -11.49 -10.76
CA PHE A 79 10.53 -10.89 -10.60
C PHE A 79 10.82 -10.66 -9.13
N SER A 80 12.05 -10.91 -8.73
CA SER A 80 12.57 -10.59 -7.40
C SER A 80 13.92 -9.93 -7.59
N SER A 81 14.10 -8.76 -6.98
CA SER A 81 15.40 -8.10 -6.96
C SER A 81 16.26 -8.58 -5.79
N PRO A 82 17.59 -8.43 -5.88
CA PRO A 82 18.48 -8.69 -4.74
C PRO A 82 18.16 -7.85 -3.50
N SER A 83 17.56 -6.68 -3.70
CA SER A 83 17.20 -5.70 -2.67
C SER A 83 15.85 -5.99 -2.00
N GLY A 84 15.14 -7.03 -2.47
CA GLY A 84 13.89 -7.52 -1.90
C GLY A 84 12.63 -7.05 -2.61
N THR A 85 12.72 -6.16 -3.61
CA THR A 85 11.56 -5.76 -4.41
C THR A 85 11.04 -6.94 -5.19
N GLU A 86 9.76 -7.26 -5.00
CA GLU A 86 9.09 -8.37 -5.66
C GLU A 86 7.98 -7.86 -6.57
N MET A 87 7.90 -8.38 -7.77
CA MET A 87 6.86 -8.05 -8.73
C MET A 87 6.25 -9.32 -9.29
N SER A 88 4.94 -9.33 -9.46
CA SER A 88 4.22 -10.41 -10.13
C SER A 88 3.10 -9.84 -10.98
N LEU A 89 2.89 -10.39 -12.17
CA LEU A 89 1.78 -10.02 -13.03
C LEU A 89 1.18 -11.24 -13.70
N LYS A 90 -0.10 -11.14 -14.02
CA LYS A 90 -0.86 -12.15 -14.76
C LYS A 90 -1.78 -11.46 -15.76
N ALA A 91 -1.74 -11.92 -17.01
CA ALA A 91 -2.78 -11.63 -17.98
C ALA A 91 -4.04 -12.45 -17.65
N LEU A 92 -5.18 -11.77 -17.63
CA LEU A 92 -6.46 -12.33 -17.28
C LEU A 92 -7.12 -12.93 -18.50
N ASP A 93 -7.52 -14.19 -18.38
CA ASP A 93 -8.35 -14.85 -19.36
C ASP A 93 -9.83 -14.55 -19.09
N LYS A 94 -10.69 -14.63 -20.11
CA LYS A 94 -12.14 -14.42 -19.96
C LYS A 94 -12.81 -15.39 -18.97
N GLU A 95 -12.15 -16.52 -18.69
CA GLU A 95 -12.62 -17.55 -17.77
C GLU A 95 -12.14 -17.32 -16.32
N ASP A 96 -11.15 -16.44 -16.12
CA ASP A 96 -10.61 -16.14 -14.80
C ASP A 96 -11.66 -15.39 -13.96
N LYS A 97 -12.31 -16.11 -13.04
CA LYS A 97 -13.21 -15.52 -12.03
C LYS A 97 -12.47 -15.08 -10.77
N LYS A 98 -11.30 -15.66 -10.54
CA LYS A 98 -10.49 -15.42 -9.34
C LYS A 98 -9.02 -15.50 -9.69
N VAL A 99 -8.32 -14.42 -9.39
CA VAL A 99 -6.89 -14.28 -9.66
C VAL A 99 -6.19 -14.19 -8.31
N THR A 100 -5.05 -14.87 -8.18
CA THR A 100 -4.26 -14.84 -6.97
C THR A 100 -2.79 -14.62 -7.34
N LEU A 101 -2.21 -13.53 -6.82
CA LEU A 101 -0.78 -13.26 -6.91
C LEU A 101 -0.18 -13.49 -5.53
N ILE A 102 0.91 -14.25 -5.47
CA ILE A 102 1.58 -14.64 -4.22
C ILE A 102 3.04 -14.22 -4.32
N GLN A 103 3.48 -13.49 -3.30
CA GLN A 103 4.83 -13.04 -3.05
C GLN A 103 5.22 -13.49 -1.63
N ASN A 104 6.46 -13.23 -1.22
CA ASN A 104 6.96 -13.71 0.07
C ASN A 104 6.13 -13.18 1.26
N ASN A 105 5.89 -11.87 1.29
CA ASN A 105 5.20 -11.17 2.39
C ASN A 105 3.75 -10.77 2.09
N ILE A 106 3.25 -11.03 0.88
CA ILE A 106 1.92 -10.58 0.48
C ILE A 106 1.23 -11.60 -0.43
N LYS A 107 -0.06 -11.77 -0.20
CA LYS A 107 -0.96 -12.48 -1.11
C LYS A 107 -2.11 -11.56 -1.50
N MET A 108 -2.27 -11.34 -2.80
CA MET A 108 -3.40 -10.62 -3.36
C MET A 108 -4.40 -11.61 -3.95
N ILE A 109 -5.69 -11.40 -3.69
CA ILE A 109 -6.79 -12.16 -4.25
C ILE A 109 -7.77 -11.17 -4.86
N LEU A 110 -7.95 -11.26 -6.17
CA LEU A 110 -8.90 -10.47 -6.94
C LEU A 110 -10.04 -11.39 -7.40
N ILE A 111 -11.28 -10.99 -7.14
CA ILE A 111 -12.46 -11.60 -7.76
C ILE A 111 -12.77 -10.75 -8.97
N TRP A 112 -12.72 -11.37 -10.14
CA TRP A 112 -12.96 -10.69 -11.40
C TRP A 112 -14.39 -10.98 -11.84
N ASP A 113 -15.26 -9.97 -11.72
CA ASP A 113 -16.58 -10.02 -12.31
C ASP A 113 -16.42 -9.55 -13.77
N ALA A 114 -16.68 -10.45 -14.72
CA ALA A 114 -16.43 -10.29 -16.16
C ALA A 114 -17.30 -9.20 -16.86
N VAL A 115 -17.66 -8.12 -16.17
CA VAL A 115 -18.70 -7.16 -16.59
C VAL A 115 -18.19 -5.73 -16.66
N HIS A 116 -16.91 -5.51 -16.94
CA HIS A 116 -16.45 -4.22 -17.49
C HIS A 116 -15.65 -4.50 -18.75
N GLU A 117 -16.37 -4.60 -19.86
CA GLU A 117 -15.78 -4.52 -21.20
C GLU A 117 -15.07 -3.16 -21.31
N SER A 118 -13.74 -3.16 -21.18
CA SER A 118 -12.96 -2.03 -21.64
C SER A 118 -13.01 -2.01 -23.16
N ASN A 119 -13.16 -0.83 -23.74
CA ASN A 119 -13.02 -0.64 -25.20
C ASN A 119 -11.59 -0.96 -25.72
N ASP A 120 -10.64 -1.24 -24.82
CA ASP A 120 -9.29 -1.72 -25.17
C ASP A 120 -9.39 -3.20 -25.58
N SER A 121 -9.01 -3.50 -26.83
CA SER A 121 -9.11 -4.83 -27.45
C SER A 121 -8.09 -5.86 -26.94
N GLY A 122 -7.30 -5.48 -25.93
CA GLY A 122 -6.23 -6.28 -25.36
C GLY A 122 -6.62 -7.08 -24.11
N PRO A 123 -5.80 -8.07 -23.75
CA PRO A 123 -5.94 -8.78 -22.48
C PRO A 123 -5.80 -7.83 -21.30
N ILE A 124 -6.59 -8.05 -20.25
CA ILE A 124 -6.45 -7.29 -19.01
C ILE A 124 -5.29 -7.90 -18.25
N VAL A 125 -4.29 -7.09 -17.90
CA VAL A 125 -3.15 -7.55 -17.11
C VAL A 125 -3.26 -6.92 -15.74
N VAL A 126 -3.15 -7.74 -14.70
CA VAL A 126 -3.06 -7.28 -13.31
C VAL A 126 -1.69 -7.62 -12.78
N GLY A 127 -1.09 -6.70 -12.04
CA GLY A 127 0.15 -6.97 -11.33
C GLY A 127 0.23 -6.29 -9.98
N LEU A 128 1.17 -6.80 -9.21
CA LEU A 128 1.46 -6.48 -7.82
C LEU A 128 2.97 -6.26 -7.71
N VAL A 129 3.38 -5.16 -7.10
CA VAL A 129 4.77 -4.89 -6.75
C VAL A 129 4.87 -4.60 -5.25
N SER A 130 5.83 -5.20 -4.56
CA SER A 130 6.21 -4.92 -3.18
C SER A 130 7.49 -4.12 -3.19
N ILE A 131 7.51 -2.95 -2.53
CA ILE A 131 8.58 -1.95 -2.64
C ILE A 131 9.22 -1.74 -1.27
N PRO A 132 10.10 -2.66 -0.81
CA PRO A 132 10.85 -2.45 0.42
C PRO A 132 11.82 -1.26 0.30
N GLY A 133 12.12 -0.61 1.40
CA GLY A 133 12.98 0.58 1.47
C GLY A 133 12.23 1.90 1.33
N ILE A 134 11.04 1.92 0.72
CA ILE A 134 10.25 3.15 0.55
C ILE A 134 9.72 3.70 1.88
N GLU A 135 9.62 2.86 2.92
CA GLU A 135 9.23 3.25 4.27
C GLU A 135 10.08 4.38 4.83
N LYS A 136 11.34 4.47 4.42
CA LYS A 136 12.29 5.52 4.83
C LYS A 136 11.86 6.90 4.35
N LEU A 137 11.11 6.97 3.24
CA LEU A 137 10.57 8.21 2.68
C LEU A 137 9.15 8.52 3.19
N LEU A 138 8.58 7.62 3.99
CA LEU A 138 7.20 7.67 4.47
C LEU A 138 7.13 7.87 6.00
N ASP A 139 8.22 8.33 6.60
CA ASP A 139 8.26 8.65 8.03
C ASP A 139 7.32 9.83 8.35
N LYS A 140 6.61 9.73 9.49
CA LYS A 140 5.71 10.78 10.00
C LYS A 140 4.61 11.23 9.03
N VAL A 141 4.20 10.36 8.11
CA VAL A 141 3.03 10.63 7.26
C VAL A 141 1.76 10.54 8.12
N PRO A 142 0.85 11.52 8.05
CA PRO A 142 -0.40 11.47 8.79
C PRO A 142 -1.32 10.34 8.27
N LEU A 143 -2.08 9.75 9.20
CA LEU A 143 -3.16 8.82 8.91
C LEU A 143 -4.52 9.51 9.03
N VAL A 144 -5.30 9.47 7.96
CA VAL A 144 -6.69 9.92 7.92
C VAL A 144 -7.61 8.70 7.98
N VAL A 145 -8.30 8.54 9.11
CA VAL A 145 -9.22 7.42 9.34
C VAL A 145 -10.62 7.82 8.92
N ASP A 146 -11.24 7.02 8.06
CA ASP A 146 -12.60 7.24 7.56
C ASP A 146 -13.66 7.17 8.67
N ALA A 147 -14.70 8.00 8.56
CA ALA A 147 -15.75 8.10 9.57
C ALA A 147 -16.56 6.80 9.72
N GLU A 148 -16.73 6.01 8.65
CA GLU A 148 -17.44 4.73 8.72
C GLU A 148 -16.67 3.69 9.54
N GLU A 149 -15.34 3.70 9.46
CA GLU A 149 -14.49 2.84 10.29
C GLU A 149 -14.51 3.25 11.76
N GLN A 150 -14.70 4.54 12.06
CA GLN A 150 -14.85 5.04 13.42
C GLN A 150 -16.21 4.71 14.05
N ALA A 151 -17.24 4.44 13.23
CA ALA A 151 -18.60 4.17 13.68
C ALA A 151 -18.88 2.70 14.04
N VAL A 152 -17.86 1.82 14.01
CA VAL A 152 -18.02 0.37 14.29
C VAL A 152 -18.44 0.15 15.76
N PRO A 153 -19.64 -0.40 16.06
CA PRO A 153 -20.26 -0.35 17.40
C PRO A 153 -19.54 -1.11 18.53
N HIS A 154 -18.49 -1.88 18.23
CA HIS A 154 -17.80 -2.75 19.19
C HIS A 154 -16.43 -2.23 19.64
N GLU A 155 -16.02 -1.05 19.17
CA GLU A 155 -14.73 -0.49 19.55
C GLU A 155 -14.89 0.68 20.53
N THR A 156 -14.04 0.69 21.56
CA THR A 156 -13.96 1.79 22.51
C THR A 156 -13.55 3.04 21.73
N HIS A 157 -14.40 4.06 21.69
CA HIS A 157 -14.20 5.26 20.90
C HIS A 157 -13.07 6.09 21.52
N GLY A 158 -11.84 5.76 21.14
CA GLY A 158 -10.68 6.59 21.43
C GLY A 158 -10.49 7.64 20.36
N GLU A 159 -9.97 8.80 20.74
CA GLU A 159 -9.52 9.81 19.78
C GLU A 159 -8.13 9.41 19.27
N LEU A 160 -7.93 9.46 17.95
CA LEU A 160 -6.63 9.14 17.33
C LEU A 160 -5.57 10.12 17.87
N LEU A 161 -4.46 9.59 18.38
CA LEU A 161 -3.33 10.40 18.83
C LEU A 161 -2.54 10.90 17.62
N GLN A 162 -3.01 11.96 16.97
CA GLN A 162 -2.36 12.55 15.79
C GLN A 162 -0.91 13.02 16.07
N GLU A 163 -0.56 13.28 17.33
CA GLU A 163 0.80 13.63 17.74
C GLU A 163 1.78 12.45 17.71
N VAL A 164 1.26 11.21 17.69
CA VAL A 164 2.08 9.99 17.60
C VAL A 164 2.00 9.46 16.17
N PRO A 165 3.12 9.48 15.42
CA PRO A 165 3.16 8.92 14.07
C PRO A 165 2.71 7.46 14.03
N PRO A 166 1.90 7.07 13.03
CA PRO A 166 1.58 5.66 12.84
C PRO A 166 2.84 4.86 12.47
N ILE A 167 2.90 3.62 12.93
CA ILE A 167 4.00 2.68 12.63
C ILE A 167 3.61 1.83 11.43
N LEU A 168 4.45 1.81 10.40
CA LEU A 168 4.29 0.92 9.26
C LEU A 168 4.69 -0.52 9.64
N LEU A 169 3.76 -1.46 9.47
CA LEU A 169 3.93 -2.86 9.86
C LEU A 169 4.29 -3.77 8.69
N SER A 170 3.99 -3.37 7.46
CA SER A 170 4.21 -4.16 6.25
C SER A 170 5.06 -3.41 5.23
N ASP A 171 5.57 -4.14 4.24
CA ASP A 171 6.04 -3.52 3.00
C ASP A 171 4.89 -2.72 2.35
N VAL A 172 5.23 -1.66 1.62
CA VAL A 172 4.28 -0.95 0.77
C VAL A 172 4.14 -1.72 -0.53
N ILE A 173 2.91 -2.06 -0.89
CA ILE A 173 2.60 -2.72 -2.15
C ILE A 173 1.89 -1.75 -3.09
N SER A 174 2.05 -1.92 -4.40
CA SER A 174 1.27 -1.20 -5.41
C SER A 174 0.63 -2.18 -6.38
N VAL A 175 -0.64 -1.93 -6.69
CA VAL A 175 -1.39 -2.71 -7.68
C VAL A 175 -1.52 -1.89 -8.94
N PHE A 176 -1.18 -2.48 -10.08
CA PHE A 176 -1.41 -1.89 -11.39
C PHE A 176 -2.27 -2.82 -12.25
N ILE A 177 -3.14 -2.22 -13.06
CA ILE A 177 -4.01 -2.95 -13.98
C ILE A 177 -4.01 -2.23 -15.33
N SER A 178 -3.95 -2.98 -16.43
CA SER A 178 -3.89 -2.39 -17.78
C SER A 178 -5.16 -1.59 -18.16
N ASN A 179 -6.28 -1.87 -17.48
CA ASN A 179 -7.53 -1.13 -17.59
C ASN A 179 -7.48 0.21 -16.81
N SER A 180 -8.29 1.18 -17.23
CA SER A 180 -8.40 2.50 -16.59
C SER A 180 -9.32 2.50 -15.36
N ASN A 181 -10.22 1.52 -15.21
CA ASN A 181 -11.10 1.48 -14.04
C ASN A 181 -10.39 0.90 -12.82
N THR A 182 -9.87 1.79 -11.97
CA THR A 182 -9.17 1.45 -10.72
C THR A 182 -9.97 1.78 -9.46
N GLN A 183 -11.16 2.36 -9.60
CA GLN A 183 -11.95 2.90 -8.49
C GLN A 183 -13.31 2.20 -8.40
N ASN A 184 -13.92 2.19 -7.21
CA ASN A 184 -15.26 1.64 -6.98
C ASN A 184 -15.45 0.21 -7.51
N LEU A 185 -14.50 -0.67 -7.17
CA LEU A 185 -14.55 -2.08 -7.52
C LEU A 185 -15.84 -2.71 -6.96
N SER A 186 -16.62 -3.33 -7.83
CA SER A 186 -17.85 -4.05 -7.44
C SER A 186 -17.56 -5.21 -6.49
N SER A 187 -16.41 -5.86 -6.67
CA SER A 187 -15.87 -6.88 -5.80
C SER A 187 -14.56 -6.38 -5.16
N PRO A 188 -14.49 -6.21 -3.82
CA PRO A 188 -13.29 -5.73 -3.15
C PRO A 188 -12.09 -6.66 -3.37
N VAL A 189 -10.93 -6.07 -3.65
CA VAL A 189 -9.65 -6.80 -3.68
C VAL A 189 -9.26 -7.17 -2.24
N LYS A 190 -8.74 -8.38 -2.05
CA LYS A 190 -8.28 -8.87 -0.76
C LYS A 190 -6.76 -9.00 -0.74
N PHE A 191 -6.16 -8.49 0.33
CA PHE A 191 -4.74 -8.62 0.61
C PHE A 191 -4.53 -9.39 1.91
N VAL A 192 -3.53 -10.26 1.95
CA VAL A 192 -3.06 -10.90 3.18
C VAL A 192 -1.59 -10.54 3.32
N PHE A 193 -1.33 -9.56 4.17
CA PHE A 193 0.00 -9.11 4.54
C PHE A 193 0.57 -10.04 5.61
N LYS A 194 1.81 -10.48 5.43
CA LYS A 194 2.59 -11.10 6.49
C LYS A 194 3.51 -10.04 7.08
N HIS A 195 3.55 -9.98 8.40
CA HIS A 195 4.44 -9.09 9.12
C HIS A 195 4.87 -9.73 10.44
N SER A 196 5.92 -9.17 11.05
CA SER A 196 6.35 -9.62 12.38
C SER A 196 5.31 -9.26 13.44
N ARG A 197 5.26 -10.05 14.52
CA ARG A 197 4.36 -9.81 15.66
C ARG A 197 4.58 -8.42 16.23
N THR A 198 3.50 -7.67 16.34
CA THR A 198 3.47 -6.44 17.11
C THR A 198 3.17 -6.79 18.56
N SER A 199 4.16 -6.65 19.45
CA SER A 199 3.98 -6.90 20.90
C SER A 199 3.17 -5.80 21.60
N GLU A 200 2.70 -4.81 20.85
CA GLU A 200 2.16 -3.57 21.38
C GLU A 200 0.65 -3.67 21.59
N THR A 201 0.24 -3.91 22.83
CA THR A 201 -1.16 -4.10 23.24
C THR A 201 -2.02 -2.83 23.22
N LYS A 202 -1.51 -1.69 22.72
CA LYS A 202 -2.17 -0.38 22.81
C LYS A 202 -2.41 0.33 21.47
N GLY A 203 -1.91 -0.22 20.36
CA GLY A 203 -2.16 0.32 19.02
C GLY A 203 -3.30 -0.42 18.31
N LYS A 204 -4.06 0.29 17.48
CA LYS A 204 -5.03 -0.29 16.55
C LYS A 204 -4.38 -0.45 15.17
N VAL A 205 -4.64 -1.59 14.52
CA VAL A 205 -4.13 -1.89 13.18
C VAL A 205 -5.12 -1.40 12.13
N HIS A 206 -4.63 -0.72 11.11
CA HIS A 206 -5.40 -0.17 10.00
C HIS A 206 -4.86 -0.68 8.66
N CYS A 207 -5.79 -1.06 7.79
CA CYS A 207 -5.51 -1.25 6.37
C CYS A 207 -5.63 0.09 5.66
N VAL A 208 -4.55 0.55 5.05
CA VAL A 208 -4.47 1.90 4.47
C VAL A 208 -4.12 1.84 3.00
N PHE A 209 -4.42 2.92 2.30
CA PHE A 209 -3.91 3.18 0.97
C PHE A 209 -3.28 4.58 0.90
N TRP A 210 -2.40 4.75 -0.08
CA TRP A 210 -1.79 6.04 -0.37
C TRP A 210 -2.76 6.92 -1.14
N GLU A 211 -3.28 7.96 -0.49
CA GLU A 211 -4.13 8.96 -1.13
C GLU A 211 -3.30 10.15 -1.58
N GLN A 212 -3.24 10.37 -2.90
CA GLN A 212 -2.49 11.49 -3.46
C GLN A 212 -3.22 12.81 -3.26
N GLY A 213 -2.54 13.78 -2.66
CA GLY A 213 -3.04 15.13 -2.44
C GLY A 213 -2.81 16.05 -3.64
N GLN A 214 -3.50 17.19 -3.63
CA GLN A 214 -3.45 18.18 -4.72
C GLN A 214 -2.09 18.85 -4.90
N ASN A 215 -1.27 18.90 -3.84
CA ASN A 215 0.08 19.47 -3.87
C ASN A 215 1.14 18.48 -4.39
N GLY A 216 0.72 17.31 -4.89
CA GLY A 216 1.62 16.25 -5.36
C GLY A 216 2.12 15.31 -4.25
N SER A 217 2.07 15.73 -2.99
CA SER A 217 2.31 14.87 -1.83
C SER A 217 1.05 14.10 -1.44
N GLY A 218 1.21 12.93 -0.84
CA GLY A 218 0.12 12.07 -0.40
C GLY A 218 0.10 11.84 1.11
N HIS A 219 -0.88 11.07 1.55
CA HIS A 219 -1.03 10.65 2.94
C HIS A 219 -1.67 9.26 3.02
N TRP A 220 -1.64 8.66 4.20
CA TRP A 220 -2.33 7.40 4.43
C TRP A 220 -3.79 7.63 4.74
N ALA A 221 -4.69 6.91 4.06
CA ALA A 221 -6.12 6.97 4.28
C ALA A 221 -6.71 5.56 4.42
N THR A 222 -7.79 5.42 5.19
CA THR A 222 -8.52 4.12 5.30
C THR A 222 -9.77 4.04 4.42
N ARG A 223 -10.14 5.14 3.75
CA ARG A 223 -11.34 5.20 2.91
C ARG A 223 -11.40 4.07 1.87
N GLY A 224 -12.48 3.30 1.89
CA GLY A 224 -12.68 2.17 0.98
C GLY A 224 -11.80 0.95 1.29
N CYS A 225 -11.02 0.96 2.38
CA CYS A 225 -10.25 -0.16 2.89
C CYS A 225 -10.74 -0.55 4.28
N ARG A 226 -10.74 -1.85 4.58
CA ARG A 226 -11.12 -2.38 5.89
C ARG A 226 -10.27 -3.57 6.29
N MET A 227 -9.94 -3.65 7.57
CA MET A 227 -9.32 -4.82 8.18
C MET A 227 -10.38 -5.90 8.42
N MET A 228 -10.09 -7.12 7.97
CA MET A 228 -11.00 -8.26 8.06
C MET A 228 -10.59 -9.24 9.15
N ASP A 229 -9.28 -9.42 9.30
CA ASP A 229 -8.67 -10.29 10.31
C ASP A 229 -7.29 -9.73 10.62
N ASN A 230 -6.90 -9.79 11.89
CA ASN A 230 -5.57 -9.42 12.35
C ASN A 230 -5.09 -10.53 13.29
N ARG A 231 -4.08 -11.25 12.82
CA ARG A 231 -3.39 -12.32 13.55
C ARG A 231 -1.98 -11.85 13.87
N ASP A 232 -1.38 -12.55 14.82
CA ASP A 232 -0.01 -12.31 15.27
C ASP A 232 0.99 -12.05 14.12
N ASP A 233 0.95 -12.83 13.06
CA ASP A 233 1.90 -12.78 11.94
C ASP A 233 1.28 -12.33 10.61
N SER A 234 0.00 -11.92 10.61
CA SER A 234 -0.67 -11.55 9.37
C SER A 234 -1.89 -10.64 9.57
N THR A 235 -2.05 -9.69 8.66
CA THR A 235 -3.25 -8.84 8.57
C THR A 235 -3.93 -9.06 7.22
N THR A 236 -5.24 -9.29 7.26
CA THR A 236 -6.09 -9.40 6.05
C THR A 236 -6.85 -8.09 5.82
N CYS A 237 -6.65 -7.49 4.66
CA CYS A 237 -7.31 -6.27 4.23
C CYS A 237 -8.27 -6.54 3.07
N GLN A 238 -9.35 -5.75 2.99
CA GLN A 238 -10.20 -5.64 1.81
C GLN A 238 -10.33 -4.19 1.37
N CYS A 239 -10.11 -3.91 0.09
CA CYS A 239 -10.20 -2.57 -0.46
C CYS A 239 -11.07 -2.52 -1.72
N THR A 240 -11.76 -1.41 -1.95
CA THR A 240 -12.70 -1.20 -3.07
C THR A 240 -12.09 -0.42 -4.23
N HIS A 241 -10.76 -0.31 -4.28
CA HIS A 241 -10.00 0.37 -5.34
C HIS A 241 -8.62 -0.28 -5.49
N PHE A 242 -7.91 0.09 -6.55
CA PHE A 242 -6.49 -0.19 -6.74
C PHE A 242 -5.69 1.08 -6.47
N SER A 243 -4.60 0.92 -5.74
CA SER A 243 -3.70 1.97 -5.29
C SER A 243 -2.41 1.32 -4.79
N SER A 244 -1.65 2.08 -3.98
CA SER A 244 -0.61 1.56 -3.12
C SER A 244 -1.14 1.34 -1.71
N PHE A 245 -0.86 0.20 -1.10
CA PHE A 245 -1.45 -0.24 0.17
C PHE A 245 -0.39 -0.64 1.18
N ALA A 246 -0.76 -0.54 2.45
CA ALA A 246 0.04 -0.98 3.57
C ALA A 246 -0.82 -1.29 4.80
N VAL A 247 -0.16 -1.84 5.82
CA VAL A 247 -0.72 -2.03 7.16
C VAL A 247 -0.01 -1.09 8.12
N LEU A 248 -0.77 -0.24 8.83
CA LEU A 248 -0.25 0.65 9.88
C LEU A 248 -0.78 0.26 11.26
N MET A 249 -0.03 0.59 12.29
CA MET A 249 -0.50 0.66 13.67
C MET A 249 -0.57 2.11 14.12
N ALA A 250 -1.71 2.55 14.65
CA ALA A 250 -1.89 3.87 15.20
C ALA A 250 -2.41 3.82 16.64
N TYR A 251 -2.05 4.80 17.47
CA TYR A 251 -2.41 4.83 18.88
C TYR A 251 -3.62 5.73 19.13
N TYR A 252 -4.42 5.35 20.12
CA TYR A 252 -5.65 6.04 20.47
C TYR A 252 -5.68 6.37 21.96
N ASN A 253 -6.21 7.55 22.28
CA ASN A 253 -6.55 7.91 23.65
C ASN A 253 -7.79 7.13 24.07
N MET A 254 -7.62 6.01 24.79
CA MET A 254 -8.75 5.31 25.38
C MET A 254 -9.40 6.20 26.46
N GLN A 255 -10.53 6.84 26.15
CA GLN A 255 -11.36 7.43 27.18
C GLN A 255 -12.05 6.29 27.94
N VAL A 256 -11.57 5.98 29.14
CA VAL A 256 -12.28 5.10 30.07
C VAL A 256 -13.56 5.84 30.46
N THR A 257 -14.69 5.50 29.83
CA THR A 257 -15.99 5.96 30.30
C THR A 257 -16.20 5.36 31.69
N PRO A 258 -16.35 6.16 32.76
CA PRO A 258 -16.71 5.61 34.05
C PRO A 258 -18.08 4.95 33.87
N LEU A 259 -18.19 3.68 34.25
CA LEU A 259 -19.49 3.01 34.34
C LEU A 259 -20.42 3.92 35.16
N ARG A 260 -21.47 4.46 34.53
CA ARG A 260 -22.55 5.19 35.21
C ARG A 260 -23.17 4.23 36.22
N GLY A 261 -22.71 4.29 37.47
CA GLY A 261 -23.22 3.44 38.55
C GLY A 261 -22.25 3.16 39.70
N ALA A 262 -20.93 3.33 39.53
CA ALA A 262 -20.00 3.17 40.65
C ALA A 262 -19.75 4.52 41.34
N ALA A 263 -20.59 4.86 42.32
CA ALA A 263 -20.28 5.91 43.27
C ALA A 263 -19.03 5.50 44.08
N PHE A 264 -17.84 5.96 43.67
CA PHE A 264 -16.67 5.93 44.53
C PHE A 264 -16.86 7.00 45.60
N ASN A 265 -17.35 6.60 46.77
CA ASN A 265 -17.25 7.41 47.97
C ASN A 265 -15.77 7.55 48.33
N ILE A 266 -15.18 8.68 47.97
CA ILE A 266 -13.93 9.16 48.56
C ILE A 266 -14.29 9.67 49.95
N PHE A 267 -14.33 8.77 50.94
CA PHE A 267 -14.20 9.14 52.34
C PHE A 267 -13.39 8.08 53.09
N MET A 268 -12.30 8.59 53.69
CA MET A 268 -11.59 8.04 54.85
C MET A 268 -10.76 6.77 54.66
N TRP A 269 -9.50 6.91 54.25
CA TRP A 269 -8.38 6.16 54.84
C TRP A 269 -7.17 7.11 54.96
N ASN A 270 -7.19 7.96 56.00
CA ASN A 270 -5.99 8.56 56.56
C ASN A 270 -6.06 8.43 58.08
N LYS A 271 -5.62 7.26 58.56
CA LYS A 271 -5.12 7.03 59.92
C LYS A 271 -4.48 5.65 59.94
N PHE A 272 -3.18 5.60 59.62
CA PHE A 272 -2.13 4.94 60.41
C PHE A 272 -0.81 5.60 60.04
#